data_AF-A0A975N172-F1
#
_entry.id   AF-A0A975N172-F1
#
_cell.length_a   1.000
_cell.length_b   1.000
_cell.length_c   1.000
_cell.angle_alpha   90.00
_cell.angle_beta   90.00
_cell.angle_gamma   90.00
#
_symmetry.space_group_name_H-M   'P 1'
#
loop_
_entity.id
_entity.type
_entity.pdbx_description
1 polymer ?
#
loop_
_entity_poly.entity_id
_entity_poly.type
_entity_poly.pdbx_seq_one_letter_code
_entity_poly.pdbx_strand_id
1 'polypeptide(L)'
;MANSPIKSPLSESDKEITGNALQATLVDLVDLSLIAKQAHWNVVGTNFRSAHLQLDELVSTARQYTDEVAERANAIGVSPNGKAKTVVESSGVPEYPDNWQSVEATVAAIVDILAALIGRLRDRIDETDKSDLVTQDLLIEITQELEKAHWMWQAQQA
;
A
#
# COMPACT_ATOMS: atom_id res chain seq x y z
N MET A 1 -4.45 26.49 12.10
CA MET A 1 -3.55 25.66 11.30
C MET A 1 -2.36 26.51 10.91
N ALA A 2 -1.13 26.06 11.15
CA ALA A 2 0.04 26.78 10.66
C ALA A 2 -0.03 26.82 9.12
N ASN A 3 0.28 27.95 8.49
CA ASN A 3 0.40 28.02 7.04
C ASN A 3 1.40 26.96 6.60
N SER A 4 0.95 26.00 5.78
CA SER A 4 1.85 25.01 5.19
C SER A 4 2.96 25.75 4.44
N PRO A 5 4.25 25.40 4.65
CA PRO A 5 5.35 26.04 3.94
C PRO A 5 5.30 25.76 2.43
N ILE A 6 4.57 24.72 2.02
CA ILE A 6 4.33 24.36 0.62
C ILE A 6 2.90 24.77 0.27
N LYS A 7 2.76 25.60 -0.78
CA LYS A 7 1.45 26.05 -1.28
C LYS A 7 0.90 25.03 -2.26
N SER A 8 -0.33 24.57 -2.00
CA SER A 8 -1.03 23.67 -2.90
C SER A 8 -1.51 24.41 -4.16
N PRO A 9 -1.47 23.76 -5.33
CA PRO A 9 -2.19 24.23 -6.52
C PRO A 9 -3.68 23.89 -6.49
N LEU A 10 -4.13 23.03 -5.57
CA LEU A 10 -5.53 22.60 -5.44
C LEU A 10 -6.36 23.58 -4.60
N SER A 11 -7.68 23.52 -4.74
CA SER A 11 -8.59 24.17 -3.79
C SER A 11 -8.43 23.54 -2.40
N GLU A 12 -8.81 24.25 -1.33
CA GLU A 12 -8.70 23.69 0.02
C GLU A 12 -9.54 22.40 0.19
N SER A 13 -10.72 22.34 -0.44
CA SER A 13 -11.58 21.15 -0.42
C SER A 13 -10.93 19.98 -1.15
N ASP A 14 -10.38 20.21 -2.35
CA ASP A 14 -9.77 19.15 -3.15
C ASP A 14 -8.47 18.65 -2.50
N LYS A 15 -7.70 19.57 -1.90
CA LYS A 15 -6.50 19.23 -1.14
C LYS A 15 -6.82 18.36 0.08
N GLU A 16 -7.91 18.63 0.79
CA GLU A 16 -8.33 17.82 1.94
C GLU A 16 -8.69 16.40 1.52
N ILE A 17 -9.56 16.25 0.50
CA ILE A 17 -9.96 14.94 -0.04
C ILE A 17 -8.73 14.16 -0.51
N THR A 18 -7.91 14.78 -1.38
CA THR A 18 -6.73 14.15 -1.98
C THR A 18 -5.68 13.82 -0.92
N GLY A 19 -5.46 14.72 0.05
CA GLY A 19 -4.52 14.52 1.14
C GLY A 19 -4.91 13.34 2.04
N ASN A 20 -6.20 13.16 2.31
CA ASN A 20 -6.71 12.03 3.09
C ASN A 20 -6.50 10.70 2.35
N ALA A 21 -6.81 10.66 1.05
CA ALA A 21 -6.58 9.48 0.21
C ALA A 21 -5.09 9.08 0.15
N LEU A 22 -4.19 10.05 0.00
CA LEU A 22 -2.74 9.83 0.02
C LEU A 22 -2.25 9.35 1.39
N GLN A 23 -2.69 9.98 2.49
CA GLN A 23 -2.28 9.57 3.84
C GLN A 23 -2.76 8.16 4.19
N ALA A 24 -3.99 7.79 3.79
CA ALA A 24 -4.52 6.45 3.99
C ALA A 24 -3.77 5.41 3.14
N THR A 25 -3.41 5.76 1.90
CA THR A 25 -2.59 4.90 1.03
C THR A 25 -1.18 4.72 1.57
N LEU A 26 -0.57 5.79 2.09
CA LEU A 26 0.76 5.76 2.67
C LEU A 26 0.86 4.73 3.81
N VAL A 27 -0.08 4.76 4.76
CA VAL A 27 -0.02 3.84 5.91
C VAL A 27 -0.23 2.39 5.50
N ASP A 28 -1.15 2.14 4.56
CA ASP A 28 -1.41 0.78 4.07
C ASP A 28 -0.18 0.23 3.30
N LEU A 29 0.51 1.04 2.50
CA LEU A 29 1.72 0.62 1.77
C LEU A 29 2.92 0.38 2.69
N VAL A 30 3.10 1.23 3.72
CA VAL A 30 4.13 0.99 4.74
C VAL A 30 3.86 -0.33 5.44
N ASP A 31 2.62 -0.59 5.85
CA ASP A 31 2.23 -1.82 6.53
C ASP A 31 2.44 -3.05 5.63
N LEU A 32 1.97 -2.99 4.38
CA LEU A 32 2.22 -4.04 3.39
C LEU A 32 3.71 -4.39 3.26
N SER A 33 4.58 -3.38 3.22
CA SER A 33 6.03 -3.59 3.11
C SER A 33 6.62 -4.30 4.34
N LEU A 34 6.07 -4.05 5.53
CA LEU A 34 6.50 -4.67 6.78
C LEU A 34 5.96 -6.09 6.88
N ILE A 35 4.67 -6.29 6.57
CA ILE A 35 4.03 -7.59 6.51
C ILE A 35 4.75 -8.51 5.52
N ALA A 36 5.00 -8.05 4.30
CA ALA A 36 5.69 -8.84 3.28
C ALA A 36 7.13 -9.18 3.71
N LYS A 37 7.83 -8.27 4.43
CA LYS A 37 9.14 -8.61 5.01
C LYS A 37 9.06 -9.61 6.15
N GLN A 38 8.04 -9.51 7.00
CA GLN A 38 7.80 -10.48 8.06
C GLN A 38 7.54 -11.88 7.48
N ALA A 39 6.70 -11.97 6.45
CA ALA A 39 6.47 -13.20 5.70
C ALA A 39 7.76 -13.73 5.05
N HIS A 40 8.56 -12.85 4.45
CA HIS A 40 9.81 -13.22 3.78
C HIS A 40 10.82 -13.89 4.72
N TRP A 41 10.88 -13.47 5.99
CA TRP A 41 11.74 -14.09 7.00
C TRP A 41 11.18 -15.41 7.54
N ASN A 42 9.86 -15.56 7.59
CA ASN A 42 9.20 -16.65 8.31
C ASN A 42 8.52 -17.72 7.44
N VAL A 43 8.58 -17.59 6.11
CA VAL A 43 8.03 -18.60 5.20
C VAL A 43 8.90 -19.86 5.20
N VAL A 44 8.27 -21.05 5.25
CA VAL A 44 8.94 -22.36 5.24
C VAL A 44 8.19 -23.37 4.36
N GLY A 45 8.91 -24.38 3.85
CA GLY A 45 8.32 -25.50 3.13
C GLY A 45 8.71 -25.59 1.65
N THR A 46 8.01 -26.46 0.92
CA THR A 46 8.24 -26.70 -0.52
C THR A 46 8.07 -25.40 -1.31
N ASN A 47 8.99 -25.12 -2.24
CA ASN A 47 9.05 -23.87 -3.01
C ASN A 47 9.44 -22.61 -2.21
N PHE A 48 9.97 -22.76 -0.99
CA PHE A 48 10.45 -21.66 -0.14
C PHE A 48 11.19 -20.56 -0.91
N ARG A 49 12.21 -20.92 -1.71
CA ARG A 49 13.06 -19.92 -2.38
C ARG A 49 12.26 -19.05 -3.34
N SER A 50 11.27 -19.60 -4.04
CA SER A 50 10.43 -18.84 -4.98
C SER A 50 9.54 -17.86 -4.22
N ALA A 51 8.84 -18.34 -3.19
CA ALA A 51 8.00 -17.47 -2.35
C ALA A 51 8.82 -16.38 -1.65
N HIS A 52 9.99 -16.73 -1.12
CA HIS A 52 10.92 -15.80 -0.46
C HIS A 52 11.35 -14.66 -1.37
N LEU A 53 11.67 -14.94 -2.65
CA LEU A 53 12.06 -13.91 -3.62
C LEU A 53 10.86 -13.09 -4.10
N GLN A 54 9.70 -13.72 -4.31
CA GLN A 54 8.48 -13.01 -4.71
C GLN A 54 8.00 -12.05 -3.61
N LEU A 55 8.20 -12.39 -2.33
CA LEU A 55 7.95 -11.46 -1.22
C LEU A 55 8.89 -10.26 -1.26
N ASP A 56 10.14 -10.42 -1.69
CA ASP A 56 11.07 -9.29 -1.90
C ASP A 56 10.62 -8.36 -3.01
N GLU A 57 10.08 -8.92 -4.10
CA GLU A 57 9.49 -8.12 -5.19
C GLU A 57 8.32 -7.28 -4.66
N LEU A 58 7.41 -7.89 -3.89
CA LEU A 58 6.28 -7.18 -3.28
C LEU A 58 6.74 -6.08 -2.32
N VAL A 59 7.78 -6.34 -1.50
CA VAL A 59 8.37 -5.34 -0.61
C VAL A 59 8.95 -4.16 -1.41
N SER A 60 9.65 -4.44 -2.51
CA SER A 60 10.23 -3.42 -3.36
C SER A 60 9.15 -2.51 -3.94
N THR A 61 8.10 -3.10 -4.52
CA THR A 61 6.94 -2.36 -5.05
C THR A 61 6.26 -1.51 -3.98
N ALA A 62 5.96 -2.09 -2.81
CA ALA A 62 5.30 -1.37 -1.73
C ALA A 62 6.13 -0.18 -1.22
N ARG A 63 7.45 -0.34 -1.11
CA ARG A 63 8.35 0.74 -0.65
C ARG A 63 8.56 1.84 -1.68
N GLN A 64 8.61 1.48 -2.97
CA GLN A 64 8.66 2.47 -4.04
C GLN A 64 7.41 3.36 -3.96
N TYR A 65 6.22 2.76 -3.97
CA TYR A 65 4.99 3.54 -3.96
C TYR A 65 4.71 4.24 -2.62
N THR A 66 5.24 3.74 -1.51
CA THR A 66 5.26 4.47 -0.22
C THR A 66 5.90 5.85 -0.39
N ASP A 67 7.05 5.91 -1.06
CA ASP A 67 7.79 7.16 -1.29
C ASP A 67 7.03 8.07 -2.26
N GLU A 68 6.58 7.54 -3.40
CA GLU A 68 5.82 8.30 -4.41
C GLU A 68 4.55 8.94 -3.82
N VAL A 69 3.81 8.21 -2.99
CA VAL A 69 2.60 8.72 -2.31
C VAL A 69 2.95 9.80 -1.27
N ALA A 70 4.02 9.61 -0.50
CA ALA A 70 4.47 10.60 0.48
C ALA A 70 4.96 11.89 -0.20
N GLU A 71 5.72 11.76 -1.29
CA GLU A 71 6.18 12.91 -2.07
C GLU A 71 5.01 13.60 -2.77
N ARG A 72 4.01 12.86 -3.28
CA ARG A 72 2.79 13.44 -3.85
C ARG A 72 2.02 14.27 -2.82
N ALA A 73 1.90 13.77 -1.57
CA ALA A 73 1.27 14.52 -0.49
C ALA A 73 1.99 15.85 -0.24
N ASN A 74 3.33 15.82 -0.13
CA ASN A 74 4.14 17.03 0.02
C ASN A 74 3.93 18.00 -1.16
N ALA A 75 3.90 17.49 -2.40
CA ALA A 75 3.73 18.30 -3.60
C ALA A 75 2.40 19.07 -3.65
N ILE A 76 1.34 18.54 -3.03
CA ILE A 76 0.05 19.22 -2.88
C ILE A 76 -0.08 19.98 -1.55
N GLY A 77 1.01 20.15 -0.81
CA GLY A 77 1.06 20.93 0.43
C GLY A 77 0.51 20.24 1.67
N VAL A 78 0.39 18.90 1.63
CA VAL A 78 -0.04 18.04 2.75
C VAL A 78 1.20 17.38 3.36
N SER A 79 1.35 17.44 4.69
CA SER A 79 2.48 16.81 5.38
C SER A 79 2.16 15.34 5.67
N PRO A 80 2.81 14.36 5.01
CA PRO A 80 2.55 12.95 5.24
C PRO A 80 3.11 12.46 6.58
N ASN A 81 2.51 11.40 7.12
CA ASN A 81 2.93 10.79 8.37
C ASN A 81 2.98 9.25 8.24
N GLY A 82 4.18 8.73 7.96
CA GLY A 82 4.47 7.28 7.91
C GLY A 82 5.08 6.71 9.20
N LYS A 83 4.94 7.39 10.35
CA LYS A 83 5.50 6.88 11.62
C LYS A 83 4.81 5.58 12.03
N ALA A 84 5.56 4.63 12.60
CA ALA A 84 5.05 3.32 13.03
C ALA A 84 3.76 3.41 13.89
N LYS A 85 3.68 4.37 14.82
CA LYS A 85 2.46 4.60 15.62
C LYS A 85 1.24 4.93 14.74
N THR A 86 1.41 5.80 13.75
CA THR A 86 0.35 6.18 12.80
C THR A 86 -0.09 4.99 11.97
N VAL A 87 0.87 4.17 11.51
CA VAL A 87 0.61 2.97 10.73
C VAL A 87 -0.26 2.00 11.52
N VAL A 88 0.12 1.67 12.76
CA VAL A 88 -0.67 0.79 13.65
C VAL A 88 -2.07 1.35 13.94
N GLU A 89 -2.22 2.67 14.06
CA GLU A 89 -3.51 3.29 14.37
C GLU A 89 -4.46 3.39 13.16
N SER A 90 -3.94 3.33 11.92
CA SER A 90 -4.70 3.76 10.73
C SER A 90 -4.68 2.79 9.55
N SER A 91 -3.74 1.84 9.49
CA SER A 91 -3.70 0.83 8.44
C SER A 91 -4.96 -0.01 8.47
N GLY A 92 -5.54 -0.25 7.30
CA GLY A 92 -6.68 -1.16 7.13
C GLY A 92 -6.28 -2.51 6.52
N VAL A 93 -4.99 -2.79 6.42
CA VAL A 93 -4.47 -4.04 5.86
C VAL A 93 -4.68 -5.18 6.88
N PRO A 94 -5.16 -6.37 6.46
CA PRO A 94 -5.27 -7.51 7.35
C PRO A 94 -3.91 -7.92 7.95
N GLU A 95 -3.92 -8.36 9.20
CA GLU A 95 -2.71 -8.85 9.86
C GLU A 95 -2.18 -10.14 9.23
N TYR A 96 -0.85 -10.29 9.25
CA TYR A 96 -0.18 -11.54 8.89
C TYR A 96 0.07 -12.40 10.13
N PRO A 97 -0.13 -13.73 10.07
CA PRO A 97 0.07 -14.60 11.23
C PRO A 97 1.49 -14.57 11.81
N ASP A 98 1.57 -14.67 13.15
CA ASP A 98 2.83 -14.76 13.87
C ASP A 98 3.61 -16.06 13.59
N ASN A 99 4.92 -16.04 13.90
CA ASN A 99 5.82 -17.19 13.80
C ASN A 99 6.00 -17.71 12.36
N TRP A 100 6.51 -18.94 12.22
CA TRP A 100 6.78 -19.57 10.93
C TRP A 100 5.47 -19.99 10.25
N GLN A 101 5.38 -19.73 8.94
CA GLN A 101 4.21 -20.05 8.13
C GLN A 101 4.61 -20.95 6.96
N SER A 102 3.76 -21.90 6.61
CA SER A 102 3.97 -22.70 5.39
C SER A 102 3.85 -21.81 4.15
N VAL A 103 4.50 -22.17 3.05
CA VAL A 103 4.32 -21.48 1.77
C VAL A 103 2.83 -21.37 1.40
N GLU A 104 2.03 -22.43 1.60
CA GLU A 104 0.58 -22.43 1.34
C GLU A 104 -0.17 -21.38 2.19
N ALA A 105 0.11 -21.32 3.50
CA ALA A 105 -0.50 -20.34 4.40
C ALA A 105 -0.05 -18.90 4.08
N THR A 106 1.23 -18.71 3.74
CA THR A 106 1.75 -17.42 3.29
C THR A 106 1.07 -16.95 2.01
N VAL A 107 0.92 -17.83 1.01
CA VAL A 107 0.22 -17.50 -0.24
C VAL A 107 -1.22 -17.07 0.05
N ALA A 108 -1.95 -17.83 0.87
CA ALA A 108 -3.32 -17.47 1.24
C ALA A 108 -3.42 -16.11 1.93
N ALA A 109 -2.58 -15.86 2.94
CA ALA A 109 -2.57 -14.59 3.65
C ALA A 109 -2.24 -13.41 2.73
N ILE A 110 -1.23 -13.54 1.86
CA ILE A 110 -0.83 -12.46 0.94
C ILE A 110 -1.91 -12.17 -0.10
N VAL A 111 -2.62 -13.20 -0.60
CA VAL A 111 -3.77 -13.02 -1.50
C VAL A 111 -4.86 -12.19 -0.81
N ASP A 112 -5.26 -12.56 0.41
CA ASP A 112 -6.31 -11.85 1.16
C ASP A 112 -5.91 -10.41 1.49
N ILE A 113 -4.66 -10.20 1.90
CA ILE A 113 -4.06 -8.89 2.16
C ILE A 113 -4.11 -8.00 0.92
N LEU A 114 -3.65 -8.51 -0.22
CA LEU A 114 -3.65 -7.74 -1.47
C LEU A 114 -5.07 -7.44 -1.93
N ALA A 115 -6.00 -8.40 -1.84
CA ALA A 115 -7.40 -8.18 -2.21
C ALA A 115 -8.05 -7.06 -1.39
N ALA A 116 -7.82 -7.04 -0.08
CA ALA A 116 -8.33 -5.99 0.81
C ALA A 116 -7.74 -4.60 0.46
N LEU A 117 -6.43 -4.53 0.23
CA LEU A 117 -5.77 -3.27 -0.15
C LEU A 117 -6.22 -2.77 -1.52
N ILE A 118 -6.35 -3.66 -2.51
CA ILE A 118 -6.85 -3.31 -3.85
C ILE A 118 -8.25 -2.70 -3.76
N GLY A 119 -9.16 -3.29 -2.96
CA GLY A 119 -10.49 -2.73 -2.74
C GLY A 119 -10.43 -1.29 -2.19
N ARG A 120 -9.57 -1.05 -1.19
CA ARG A 120 -9.39 0.29 -0.60
C ARG A 120 -8.78 1.30 -1.58
N LEU A 121 -7.88 0.86 -2.45
CA LEU A 121 -7.33 1.72 -3.50
C LEU A 121 -8.37 2.07 -4.55
N ARG A 122 -9.24 1.13 -4.94
CA ARG A 122 -10.37 1.38 -5.85
C ARG A 122 -11.30 2.45 -5.29
N ASP A 123 -11.65 2.38 -4.01
CA ASP A 123 -12.46 3.42 -3.35
C ASP A 123 -11.78 4.80 -3.44
N ARG A 124 -10.45 4.87 -3.23
CA ARG A 124 -9.68 6.13 -3.27
C ARG A 124 -9.49 6.67 -4.69
N ILE A 125 -9.43 5.81 -5.70
CA ILE A 125 -9.46 6.21 -7.11
C ILE A 125 -10.77 6.96 -7.39
N ASP A 126 -11.90 6.45 -6.89
CA ASP A 126 -13.20 7.10 -7.05
C ASP A 126 -13.28 8.42 -6.27
N GLU A 127 -12.74 8.47 -5.04
CA GLU A 127 -12.69 9.69 -4.22
C GLU A 127 -11.89 10.82 -4.89
N THR A 128 -10.84 10.48 -5.64
CA THR A 128 -9.91 11.46 -6.25
C THR A 128 -10.29 11.91 -7.66
N ASP A 129 -11.34 11.33 -8.26
CA ASP A 129 -11.80 11.59 -9.64
C ASP A 129 -12.09 13.06 -9.94
N LYS A 130 -12.65 13.78 -8.96
CA LYS A 130 -12.99 15.20 -9.12
C LYS A 130 -12.00 16.14 -8.44
N SER A 131 -11.28 15.66 -7.44
CA SER A 131 -10.39 16.51 -6.65
C SER A 131 -9.03 16.70 -7.32
N ASP A 132 -8.43 15.62 -7.85
CA ASP A 132 -7.10 15.66 -8.42
C ASP A 132 -6.78 14.44 -9.30
N LEU A 133 -7.04 14.57 -10.61
CA LEU A 133 -6.75 13.52 -11.60
C LEU A 133 -5.28 13.09 -11.63
N VAL A 134 -4.33 13.95 -11.21
CA VAL A 134 -2.91 13.58 -11.16
C VAL A 134 -2.65 12.61 -10.01
N THR A 135 -3.30 12.78 -8.86
CA THR A 135 -3.23 11.80 -7.77
C THR A 135 -4.02 10.54 -8.12
N GLN A 136 -5.17 10.68 -8.78
CA GLN A 136 -5.93 9.52 -9.25
C GLN A 136 -5.09 8.62 -10.16
N ASP A 137 -4.33 9.19 -11.10
CA ASP A 137 -3.44 8.45 -11.99
C ASP A 137 -2.39 7.62 -11.23
N LEU A 138 -1.76 8.21 -10.21
CA LEU A 138 -0.84 7.49 -9.31
C LEU A 138 -1.54 6.32 -8.59
N LEU A 139 -2.75 6.54 -8.07
CA LEU A 139 -3.50 5.47 -7.39
C LEU A 139 -3.93 4.35 -8.35
N ILE A 140 -4.24 4.69 -9.61
CA ILE A 140 -4.50 3.72 -10.68
C ILE A 140 -3.26 2.88 -10.95
N GLU A 141 -2.08 3.51 -11.07
CA GLU A 141 -0.82 2.81 -11.30
C GLU A 141 -0.50 1.83 -10.17
N ILE A 142 -0.59 2.29 -8.91
CA ILE A 142 -0.39 1.44 -7.73
C ILE A 142 -1.35 0.24 -7.77
N THR A 143 -2.63 0.50 -8.06
CA THR A 143 -3.65 -0.55 -8.12
C THR A 143 -3.33 -1.57 -9.20
N GLN A 144 -2.89 -1.13 -10.38
CA GLN A 144 -2.51 -2.02 -11.47
C GLN A 144 -1.37 -2.96 -11.08
N GLU A 145 -0.31 -2.45 -10.44
CA GLU A 145 0.81 -3.28 -10.03
C GLU A 145 0.43 -4.24 -8.89
N LEU A 146 -0.40 -3.82 -7.94
CA LEU A 146 -0.88 -4.71 -6.88
C LEU A 146 -1.85 -5.78 -7.39
N GLU A 147 -2.72 -5.47 -8.37
CA GLU A 147 -3.59 -6.45 -9.03
C GLU A 147 -2.78 -7.52 -9.79
N LYS A 148 -1.68 -7.11 -10.44
CA LYS A 148 -0.73 -8.02 -11.07
C LYS A 148 -0.02 -8.91 -10.05
N ALA A 149 0.45 -8.35 -8.94
CA ALA A 149 1.05 -9.13 -7.86
C ALA A 149 0.04 -10.12 -7.26
N HIS A 150 -1.20 -9.67 -7.02
CA HIS A 150 -2.30 -10.50 -6.52
C HIS A 150 -2.54 -11.71 -7.43
N TRP A 151 -2.63 -11.51 -8.75
CA TRP A 151 -2.73 -12.61 -9.70
C TRP A 151 -1.58 -13.62 -9.58
N MET A 152 -0.33 -13.13 -9.52
CA MET A 152 0.84 -14.01 -9.42
C MET A 152 0.86 -14.84 -8.12
N TRP A 153 0.34 -14.29 -7.02
CA TRP A 153 0.16 -15.02 -5.77
C TRP A 153 -1.01 -16.02 -5.85
N GLN A 154 -2.17 -15.57 -6.32
CA GLN A 154 -3.38 -16.39 -6.43
C GLN A 154 -3.21 -17.57 -7.39
N ALA A 155 -2.43 -17.42 -8.45
CA ALA A 155 -2.15 -18.49 -9.41
C ALA A 155 -1.46 -19.72 -8.78
N GLN A 156 -0.86 -19.57 -7.59
CA GLN A 156 -0.26 -20.69 -6.84
C GLN A 156 -1.29 -21.55 -6.10
N GLN A 157 -2.54 -21.10 -6.00
CA GLN A 157 -3.65 -21.82 -5.37
C GLN A 157 -4.52 -22.62 -6.36
N ALA A 158 -4.19 -22.55 -7.65
CA ALA A 158 -4.97 -23.16 -8.74
C ALA A 158 -4.71 -24.67 -8.91
#